data_AF-A0A953WB62-F1
#
_entry.id   AF-A0A953WB62-F1
#
_cell.length_a   1.000
_cell.length_b   1.000
_cell.length_c   1.000
_cell.angle_alpha   90.00
_cell.angle_beta   90.00
_cell.angle_gamma   90.00
#
_symmetry.space_group_name_H-M   'P 1'
#
loop_
_entity.id
_entity.type
_entity.pdbx_description
1 polymer ?
#
loop_
_entity_poly.entity_id
_entity_poly.type
_entity_poly.pdbx_seq_one_letter_code
_entity_poly.pdbx_strand_id
1 'polypeptide(L)'
;MRLSATASTMIAIIVVAGLYFGASALFRGTPASESDGGAEELFTVAISDIDPQAWSGAITIRGRTEADQKVIVRADASGVVTETPAAAGDVVKKGDVLCRLEVEARGAALAEAKAALSKARLDYEAAVKLAEEGFRSQTGVAGLKAAYDQTKAAVERAEFEYGKTAVRAPFDGVFDERLADLGDLVKPGDPCGLVIKRDPFLVKGAIAEKDVARIRPGDKGVAR
;
A
#
# COMPACT_ATOMS: atom_id res chain seq x y z
N MET A 1 111.32 45.96 -82.12
CA MET A 1 111.34 45.18 -80.86
C MET A 1 109.91 44.87 -80.45
N ARG A 2 109.44 43.66 -80.77
CA ARG A 2 108.12 43.14 -80.37
C ARG A 2 108.29 42.41 -79.04
N LEU A 3 107.52 42.85 -78.04
CA LEU A 3 107.41 42.27 -76.71
C LEU A 3 106.76 40.87 -76.78
N SER A 4 107.22 40.00 -75.89
CA SER A 4 106.97 38.57 -75.80
C SER A 4 105.56 38.21 -75.35
N ALA A 5 105.03 37.12 -75.92
CA ALA A 5 103.72 36.52 -75.70
C ALA A 5 103.41 36.03 -74.26
N THR A 6 104.24 36.38 -73.28
CA THR A 6 104.13 35.96 -71.88
C THR A 6 103.28 36.90 -71.01
N ALA A 7 103.01 38.13 -71.46
CA ALA A 7 102.20 39.10 -70.70
C ALA A 7 100.68 38.87 -70.81
N SER A 8 100.20 38.24 -71.89
CA SER A 8 98.75 38.02 -72.11
C SER A 8 98.18 36.82 -71.36
N THR A 9 99.00 35.83 -70.98
CA THR A 9 98.56 34.63 -70.27
C THR A 9 98.46 34.84 -68.75
N MET A 10 99.28 35.73 -68.18
CA MET A 10 99.20 36.10 -66.76
C MET A 10 97.90 36.83 -66.39
N ILE A 11 97.42 37.72 -67.27
CA ILE A 11 96.19 38.51 -67.01
C ILE A 11 94.94 37.61 -67.03
N ALA A 12 94.91 36.58 -67.89
CA ALA A 12 93.80 35.64 -67.97
C ALA A 12 93.64 34.79 -66.70
N ILE A 13 94.74 34.38 -66.07
CA ILE A 13 94.71 33.53 -64.86
C ILE A 13 94.22 34.33 -63.63
N ILE A 14 94.58 35.61 -63.52
CA ILE A 14 94.15 36.46 -62.40
C ILE A 14 92.64 36.75 -62.47
N VAL A 15 92.08 36.92 -63.67
CA VAL A 15 90.64 37.17 -63.86
C VAL A 15 89.80 35.92 -63.52
N VAL A 16 90.28 34.72 -63.88
CA VAL A 16 89.56 33.46 -63.57
C VAL A 16 89.64 33.12 -62.06
N ALA A 17 90.77 33.38 -61.40
CA ALA A 17 90.89 33.17 -59.95
C ALA A 17 90.03 34.15 -59.14
N GLY A 18 89.93 35.41 -59.57
CA GLY A 18 89.07 36.42 -58.93
C GLY A 18 87.57 36.09 -59.01
N LEU A 19 87.11 35.58 -60.16
CA LEU A 19 85.71 35.15 -60.34
C LEU A 19 85.36 33.90 -59.51
N TYR A 20 86.29 32.97 -59.32
CA TYR A 20 86.07 31.76 -58.53
C TYR A 20 86.01 32.07 -57.02
N PHE A 21 86.87 32.96 -56.52
CA PHE A 21 86.88 33.32 -55.10
C PHE A 21 85.65 34.15 -54.71
N GLY A 22 85.20 35.07 -55.58
CA GLY A 22 84.00 35.89 -55.36
C GLY A 22 82.70 35.09 -55.27
N ALA A 23 82.57 33.99 -56.03
CA ALA A 23 81.38 33.13 -55.99
C ALA A 23 81.30 32.24 -54.73
N SER A 24 82.44 31.90 -54.12
CA SER A 24 82.49 31.01 -52.95
C SER A 24 82.13 31.68 -51.62
N ALA A 25 82.23 33.01 -51.53
CA ALA A 25 81.92 33.77 -50.32
C ALA A 25 80.42 34.04 -50.10
N LEU A 26 79.59 33.90 -51.15
CA LEU A 26 78.14 34.09 -51.09
C LEU A 26 77.36 32.84 -50.67
N PHE A 27 78.00 31.67 -50.52
CA PHE A 27 77.33 30.39 -50.24
C PHE A 27 77.59 29.80 -48.84
N ARG A 28 78.30 30.51 -47.94
CA ARG A 28 78.48 30.09 -46.54
C ARG A 28 77.59 30.90 -45.61
N GLY A 29 76.44 30.33 -45.27
CA GLY A 29 75.49 30.86 -44.30
C GLY A 29 76.07 30.97 -42.88
N THR A 30 75.57 31.97 -42.16
CA THR A 30 75.88 32.32 -40.76
C THR A 30 75.46 31.20 -39.79
N PRO A 31 76.28 30.79 -38.80
CA PRO A 31 75.86 29.84 -37.78
C PRO A 31 74.92 30.51 -36.76
N ALA A 32 73.83 29.82 -36.42
CA ALA A 32 72.83 30.24 -35.45
C ALA A 32 73.36 30.10 -34.00
N SER A 33 72.98 31.05 -33.15
CA SER A 33 73.23 31.06 -31.70
C SER A 33 72.21 30.16 -30.99
N GLU A 34 72.70 29.20 -30.18
CA GLU A 34 71.89 28.53 -29.16
C GLU A 34 71.63 29.48 -27.99
N SER A 35 70.39 29.51 -27.48
CA SER A 35 70.08 30.01 -26.14
C SER A 35 69.38 28.90 -25.36
N ASP A 36 70.05 28.45 -24.31
CA ASP A 36 69.57 27.49 -23.31
C ASP A 36 68.64 28.19 -22.29
N GLY A 37 67.58 27.51 -21.87
CA GLY A 37 66.54 28.07 -20.99
C GLY A 37 65.34 27.15 -20.82
N GLY A 38 65.54 25.94 -20.28
CA GLY A 38 64.46 25.01 -19.95
C GLY A 38 63.58 25.52 -18.81
N ALA A 39 62.40 26.03 -19.16
CA ALA A 39 61.28 26.19 -18.24
C ALA A 39 60.69 24.80 -17.96
N GLU A 40 60.48 24.48 -16.69
CA GLU A 40 59.87 23.22 -16.24
C GLU A 40 58.47 23.07 -16.89
N GLU A 41 58.31 22.10 -17.79
CA GLU A 41 57.07 21.88 -18.53
C GLU A 41 55.94 21.43 -17.58
N LEU A 42 55.04 22.37 -17.24
CA LEU A 42 53.84 22.06 -16.48
C LEU A 42 52.86 21.25 -17.36
N PHE A 43 52.41 20.11 -16.84
CA PHE A 43 51.43 19.27 -17.52
C PHE A 43 50.01 19.84 -17.35
N THR A 44 49.30 19.99 -18.47
CA THR A 44 47.89 20.43 -18.45
C THR A 44 46.99 19.29 -18.00
N VAL A 45 46.22 19.53 -16.94
CA VAL A 45 45.16 18.62 -16.47
C VAL A 45 43.79 19.17 -16.79
N ALA A 46 42.87 18.29 -17.18
CA ALA A 46 41.46 18.62 -17.28
C ALA A 46 40.81 18.38 -15.92
N ILE A 47 40.20 19.43 -15.35
CA ILE A 47 39.39 19.34 -14.14
C ILE A 47 37.92 19.51 -14.51
N SER A 48 37.05 18.85 -13.74
CA SER A 48 35.61 19.08 -13.75
C SER A 48 35.21 19.38 -12.33
N ASP A 49 34.67 20.57 -12.09
CA ASP A 49 34.06 20.91 -10.82
C ASP A 49 32.74 20.13 -10.67
N ILE A 50 32.54 19.51 -9.51
CA ILE A 50 31.33 18.74 -9.18
C ILE A 50 30.61 19.48 -8.06
N ASP A 51 29.43 20.01 -8.37
CA ASP A 51 28.56 20.58 -7.36
C ASP A 51 27.73 19.48 -6.68
N PRO A 52 27.66 19.46 -5.33
CA PRO A 52 26.82 18.51 -4.62
C PRO A 52 25.34 18.82 -4.88
N GLN A 53 24.64 17.85 -5.46
CA GLN A 53 23.19 17.89 -5.62
C GLN A 53 22.51 16.95 -4.62
N ALA A 54 21.38 17.38 -4.08
CA ALA A 54 20.55 16.53 -3.23
C ALA A 54 19.96 15.39 -4.07
N TRP A 55 20.52 14.19 -3.91
CA TRP A 55 20.02 12.98 -4.59
C TRP A 55 19.03 12.26 -3.69
N SER A 56 17.75 12.21 -4.09
CA SER A 56 16.75 11.32 -3.48
C SER A 56 16.57 10.08 -4.36
N GLY A 57 17.12 8.94 -3.92
CA GLY A 57 16.89 7.67 -4.61
C GLY A 57 15.44 7.21 -4.39
N ALA A 58 14.70 6.98 -5.48
CA ALA A 58 13.38 6.38 -5.42
C ALA A 58 13.47 4.88 -5.70
N ILE A 59 12.90 4.06 -4.82
CA ILE A 59 12.78 2.61 -5.04
C ILE A 59 11.41 2.38 -5.68
N THR A 60 11.41 1.84 -6.90
CA THR A 60 10.16 1.48 -7.57
C THR A 60 9.79 0.05 -7.20
N ILE A 61 8.66 -0.10 -6.52
CA ILE A 61 8.10 -1.40 -6.14
C ILE A 61 6.92 -1.70 -7.06
N ARG A 62 6.89 -2.89 -7.64
CA ARG A 62 5.69 -3.39 -8.31
C ARG A 62 4.77 -4.02 -7.27
N GLY A 63 3.54 -3.55 -7.23
CA GLY A 63 2.53 -4.04 -6.31
C GLY A 63 1.16 -4.13 -6.97
N ARG A 64 0.21 -4.66 -6.20
CA ARG A 64 -1.19 -4.76 -6.54
C ARG A 64 -2.03 -4.16 -5.41
N THR A 65 -3.19 -3.63 -5.77
CA THR A 65 -4.18 -3.19 -4.79
C THR A 65 -4.86 -4.43 -4.18
N GLU A 66 -5.00 -4.43 -2.86
CA GLU A 66 -5.73 -5.44 -2.11
C GLU A 66 -6.62 -4.73 -1.08
N ALA A 67 -7.77 -5.32 -0.78
CA ALA A 67 -8.59 -4.84 0.32
C ALA A 67 -7.89 -5.08 1.66
N ASP A 68 -8.07 -4.15 2.60
CA ASP A 68 -7.60 -4.31 3.98
C ASP A 68 -8.22 -5.55 4.65
N GLN A 69 -9.52 -5.76 4.44
CA GLN A 69 -10.27 -6.87 5.03
C GLN A 69 -11.25 -7.49 4.03
N LYS A 70 -11.26 -8.82 3.95
CA LYS A 70 -12.19 -9.62 3.14
C LYS A 70 -12.69 -10.78 4.00
N VAL A 71 -14.01 -10.82 4.26
CA VAL A 71 -14.62 -11.81 5.16
C VAL A 71 -15.80 -12.48 4.49
N ILE A 72 -15.76 -13.81 4.46
CA ILE A 72 -16.91 -14.64 4.09
C ILE A 72 -17.84 -14.68 5.30
N VAL A 73 -18.99 -14.04 5.17
CA VAL A 73 -20.02 -14.00 6.20
C VAL A 73 -20.82 -15.30 6.13
N ARG A 74 -20.87 -16.01 7.27
CA ARG A 74 -21.47 -17.34 7.39
C ARG A 74 -22.76 -17.27 8.20
N ALA A 75 -23.62 -18.25 7.97
CA ALA A 75 -24.82 -18.44 8.77
C ALA A 75 -24.45 -18.96 10.17
N ASP A 76 -25.07 -18.40 11.21
CA ASP A 76 -24.93 -18.86 12.59
C ASP A 76 -25.99 -19.90 12.98
N ALA A 77 -27.06 -20.00 12.18
CA ALA A 77 -28.20 -20.88 12.40
C ALA A 77 -28.55 -21.65 11.13
N SER A 78 -29.21 -22.80 11.28
CA SER A 78 -29.81 -23.53 10.16
C SER A 78 -31.18 -22.97 9.80
N GLY A 79 -31.48 -22.97 8.50
CA GLY A 79 -32.79 -22.61 7.96
C GLY A 79 -32.75 -22.44 6.45
N VAL A 80 -33.92 -22.24 5.85
CA VAL A 80 -34.04 -21.86 4.44
C VAL A 80 -33.89 -20.34 4.33
N VAL A 81 -33.19 -19.86 3.30
CA VAL A 81 -33.06 -18.43 3.00
C VAL A 81 -34.39 -17.91 2.46
N THR A 82 -35.04 -17.01 3.20
CA THR A 82 -36.36 -16.45 2.84
C THR A 82 -36.25 -15.07 2.20
N GLU A 83 -35.22 -14.29 2.54
CA GLU A 83 -35.00 -12.95 1.96
C GLU A 83 -33.51 -12.67 1.76
N THR A 84 -33.18 -11.98 0.66
CA THR A 84 -31.83 -11.52 0.31
C THR A 84 -31.88 -10.03 -0.08
N PRO A 85 -32.00 -9.11 0.90
CA PRO A 85 -32.22 -7.69 0.61
C PRO A 85 -31.01 -6.98 0.01
N ALA A 86 -29.79 -7.52 0.19
CA ALA A 86 -28.57 -6.99 -0.42
C ALA A 86 -28.25 -7.71 -1.74
N ALA A 87 -27.96 -6.95 -2.80
CA ALA A 87 -27.48 -7.46 -4.07
C ALA A 87 -25.94 -7.41 -4.13
N ALA A 88 -25.35 -8.30 -4.93
CA ALA A 88 -23.90 -8.25 -5.20
C ALA A 88 -23.52 -6.90 -5.84
N GLY A 89 -22.49 -6.26 -5.30
CA GLY A 89 -22.05 -4.91 -5.64
C GLY A 89 -22.58 -3.81 -4.71
N ASP A 90 -23.54 -4.10 -3.82
CA ASP A 90 -24.12 -3.09 -2.95
C ASP A 90 -23.16 -2.64 -1.85
N VAL A 91 -23.23 -1.35 -1.50
CA VAL A 91 -22.54 -0.80 -0.33
C VAL A 91 -23.36 -1.13 0.91
N VAL A 92 -22.74 -1.84 1.85
CA VAL A 92 -23.37 -2.27 3.09
C VAL A 92 -22.67 -1.65 4.29
N LYS A 93 -23.45 -1.29 5.31
CA LYS A 93 -22.96 -0.84 6.60
C LYS A 93 -22.94 -1.99 7.59
N LYS A 94 -22.15 -1.82 8.65
CA LYS A 94 -22.10 -2.75 9.77
C LYS A 94 -23.51 -2.96 10.33
N GLY A 95 -23.94 -4.21 10.40
CA GLY A 95 -25.25 -4.61 10.91
C GLY A 95 -26.34 -4.74 9.85
N ASP A 96 -26.10 -4.33 8.61
CA ASP A 96 -27.04 -4.52 7.50
C ASP A 96 -27.25 -6.01 7.24
N VAL A 97 -28.49 -6.41 6.95
CA VAL A 97 -28.85 -7.81 6.71
C VAL A 97 -28.45 -8.18 5.29
N LEU A 98 -27.70 -9.26 5.15
CA LEU A 98 -27.26 -9.79 3.85
C LEU A 98 -28.20 -10.92 3.39
N CYS A 99 -28.45 -11.88 4.28
CA CYS A 99 -29.41 -12.96 4.09
C CYS A 99 -30.28 -13.08 5.35
N ARG A 100 -31.57 -13.36 5.16
CA ARG A 100 -32.50 -13.71 6.23
C ARG A 100 -32.91 -15.17 6.08
N LEU A 101 -32.80 -15.90 7.18
CA LEU A 101 -33.28 -17.27 7.29
C LEU A 101 -34.71 -17.29 7.77
N GLU A 102 -35.38 -18.41 7.55
CA GLU A 102 -36.70 -18.68 8.07
C GLU A 102 -36.81 -18.39 9.57
N VAL A 103 -37.74 -17.50 9.90
CA VAL A 103 -37.93 -16.97 11.26
C VAL A 103 -39.10 -17.59 12.00
N GLU A 104 -39.99 -18.34 11.35
CA GLU A 104 -41.32 -18.68 11.92
C GLU A 104 -41.22 -19.34 13.30
N ALA A 105 -40.50 -20.47 13.39
CA ALA A 105 -40.35 -21.20 14.66
C ALA A 105 -39.65 -20.37 15.75
N ARG A 106 -38.61 -19.60 15.39
CA ARG A 106 -37.83 -18.79 16.34
C ARG A 106 -38.59 -17.53 16.78
N GLY A 107 -39.37 -16.94 15.88
CA GLY A 107 -40.24 -15.80 16.15
C GLY A 107 -41.38 -16.18 17.08
N ALA A 108 -41.98 -17.36 16.89
CA ALA A 108 -43.00 -17.90 17.79
C ALA A 108 -42.43 -18.12 19.20
N ALA A 109 -41.26 -18.75 19.31
CA ALA A 109 -40.58 -18.95 20.60
C ALA A 109 -40.24 -17.63 21.31
N LEU A 110 -39.83 -16.61 20.55
CA LEU A 110 -39.60 -15.28 21.10
C LEU A 110 -40.89 -14.63 21.61
N ALA A 111 -41.98 -14.75 20.86
CA ALA A 111 -43.28 -14.23 21.27
C ALA A 111 -43.80 -14.91 22.55
N GLU A 112 -43.65 -16.22 22.66
CA GLU A 112 -43.99 -17.00 23.86
C GLU A 112 -43.18 -16.54 25.08
N ALA A 113 -41.85 -16.40 24.93
CA ALA A 113 -40.99 -15.93 26.01
C ALA A 113 -41.37 -14.51 26.47
N LYS A 114 -41.70 -13.61 25.54
CA LYS A 114 -42.15 -12.24 25.84
C LYS A 114 -43.47 -12.22 26.59
N ALA A 115 -44.41 -13.10 26.22
CA ALA A 115 -45.67 -13.24 26.95
C ALA A 115 -45.45 -13.75 28.39
N ALA A 116 -44.57 -14.74 28.57
CA ALA A 116 -44.21 -15.27 29.89
C ALA A 116 -43.56 -14.20 30.78
N LEU A 117 -42.64 -13.40 30.24
CA LEU A 117 -42.03 -12.26 30.95
C LEU A 117 -43.08 -11.21 31.33
N SER A 118 -44.00 -10.87 30.42
CA SER A 118 -45.07 -9.91 30.71
C SER A 118 -45.92 -10.36 31.89
N LYS A 119 -46.30 -11.65 31.93
CA LYS A 119 -47.04 -12.23 33.05
C LYS A 119 -46.23 -12.17 34.36
N ALA A 120 -44.99 -12.66 34.34
CA ALA A 120 -44.14 -12.67 35.54
C ALA A 120 -43.85 -11.27 36.09
N ARG A 121 -43.74 -10.27 35.21
CA ARG A 121 -43.60 -8.86 35.58
C ARG A 121 -44.83 -8.38 36.34
N LEU A 122 -46.03 -8.61 35.80
CA LEU A 122 -47.29 -8.20 36.44
C LEU A 122 -47.45 -8.87 37.81
N ASP A 123 -47.15 -10.17 37.91
CA ASP A 123 -47.23 -10.92 39.16
C ASP A 123 -46.24 -10.35 40.21
N TYR A 124 -45.00 -10.07 39.81
CA TYR A 124 -43.99 -9.46 40.68
C TYR A 124 -44.37 -8.05 41.13
N GLU A 125 -44.79 -7.18 40.22
CA GLU A 125 -45.23 -5.81 40.54
C GLU A 125 -46.43 -5.80 41.49
N ALA A 126 -47.40 -6.68 41.28
CA ALA A 126 -48.54 -6.83 42.18
C ALA A 126 -48.10 -7.32 43.56
N ALA A 127 -47.14 -8.26 43.62
CA ALA A 127 -46.61 -8.77 44.87
C ALA A 127 -45.82 -7.73 45.67
N VAL A 128 -45.07 -6.85 45.01
CA VAL A 128 -44.37 -5.73 45.65
C VAL A 128 -45.37 -4.79 46.31
N LYS A 129 -46.40 -4.35 45.57
CA LYS A 129 -47.45 -3.46 46.12
C LYS A 129 -48.17 -4.08 47.33
N LEU A 130 -48.55 -5.36 47.22
CA LEU A 130 -49.19 -6.07 48.33
C LEU A 130 -48.26 -6.24 49.55
N ALA A 131 -46.96 -6.36 49.34
CA ALA A 131 -46.00 -6.45 50.45
C ALA A 131 -45.79 -5.09 51.14
N GLU A 132 -45.81 -3.98 50.39
CA GLU A 132 -45.78 -2.62 50.94
C GLU A 132 -47.02 -2.35 51.81
N GLU A 133 -48.17 -2.90 51.44
CA GLU A 133 -49.41 -2.85 52.23
C GLU A 133 -49.48 -3.90 53.35
N GLY A 134 -48.46 -4.75 53.51
CA GLY A 134 -48.38 -5.78 54.56
C GLY A 134 -49.18 -7.07 54.29
N PHE A 135 -49.78 -7.22 53.11
CA PHE A 135 -50.58 -8.38 52.71
C PHE A 135 -49.79 -9.53 52.08
N ARG A 136 -48.46 -9.41 51.93
CA ARG A 136 -47.60 -10.44 51.35
C ARG A 136 -46.24 -10.56 52.06
N SER A 137 -45.72 -11.78 52.18
CA SER A 137 -44.41 -12.03 52.79
C SER A 137 -43.26 -11.62 51.87
N GLN A 138 -42.14 -11.20 52.46
CA GLN A 138 -40.89 -10.91 51.75
C GLN A 138 -40.38 -12.11 50.94
N THR A 139 -40.54 -13.33 51.47
CA THR A 139 -40.22 -14.57 50.75
C THR A 139 -41.09 -14.78 49.51
N GLY A 140 -42.36 -14.40 49.58
CA GLY A 140 -43.30 -14.46 48.46
C GLY A 140 -43.02 -13.43 47.37
N VAL A 141 -42.46 -12.27 47.73
CA VAL A 141 -41.94 -11.28 46.76
C VAL A 141 -40.64 -11.76 46.13
N ALA A 142 -39.71 -12.27 46.93
CA ALA A 142 -38.43 -12.80 46.46
C ALA A 142 -38.61 -13.97 45.47
N GLY A 143 -39.58 -14.87 45.71
CA GLY A 143 -39.89 -15.96 44.79
C GLY A 143 -40.40 -15.47 43.43
N LEU A 144 -41.27 -14.45 43.41
CA LEU A 144 -41.75 -13.87 42.16
C LEU A 144 -40.69 -13.03 41.44
N LYS A 145 -39.81 -12.37 42.18
CA LYS A 145 -38.64 -11.72 41.61
C LYS A 145 -37.76 -12.73 40.86
N ALA A 146 -37.49 -13.87 41.47
CA ALA A 146 -36.72 -14.93 40.82
C ALA A 146 -37.40 -15.44 39.54
N ALA A 147 -38.73 -15.61 39.55
CA ALA A 147 -39.50 -15.99 38.36
C ALA A 147 -39.47 -14.90 37.26
N TYR A 148 -39.54 -13.63 37.64
CA TYR A 148 -39.35 -12.50 36.73
C TYR A 148 -37.95 -12.51 36.10
N ASP A 149 -36.90 -12.64 36.92
CA ASP A 149 -35.52 -12.70 36.45
C ASP A 149 -35.28 -13.91 35.52
N GLN A 150 -35.88 -15.06 35.84
CA GLN A 150 -35.83 -16.27 34.99
C GLN A 150 -36.49 -16.06 33.62
N THR A 151 -37.69 -15.48 33.60
CA THR A 151 -38.41 -15.23 32.33
C THR A 151 -37.73 -14.12 31.52
N LYS A 152 -37.10 -13.15 32.17
CA LYS A 152 -36.28 -12.13 31.51
C LYS A 152 -35.09 -12.76 30.78
N ALA A 153 -34.34 -13.62 31.47
CA ALA A 153 -33.24 -14.36 30.86
C ALA A 153 -33.70 -15.27 29.71
N ALA A 154 -34.92 -15.82 29.79
CA ALA A 154 -35.50 -16.61 28.70
C ALA A 154 -35.80 -15.76 27.45
N VAL A 155 -36.28 -14.53 27.62
CA VAL A 155 -36.46 -13.56 26.50
C VAL A 155 -35.11 -13.22 25.89
N GLU A 156 -34.10 -12.88 26.68
CA GLU A 156 -32.76 -12.55 26.18
C GLU A 156 -32.16 -13.70 25.35
N ARG A 157 -32.33 -14.94 25.80
CA ARG A 157 -31.92 -16.13 25.03
C ARG A 157 -32.70 -16.26 23.71
N ALA A 158 -34.01 -16.08 23.75
CA ALA A 158 -34.84 -16.18 22.54
C ALA A 158 -34.54 -15.05 21.54
N GLU A 159 -34.22 -13.84 22.01
CA GLU A 159 -33.80 -12.71 21.17
C GLU A 159 -32.45 -12.97 20.50
N PHE A 160 -31.50 -13.58 21.22
CA PHE A 160 -30.22 -13.99 20.64
C PHE A 160 -30.40 -15.03 19.52
N GLU A 161 -31.21 -16.07 19.77
CA GLU A 161 -31.50 -17.10 18.76
C GLU A 161 -32.30 -16.54 17.57
N TYR A 162 -33.21 -15.60 17.80
CA TYR A 162 -33.89 -14.88 16.73
C TYR A 162 -32.92 -14.01 15.94
N GLY A 163 -31.99 -13.33 16.61
CA GLY A 163 -30.96 -12.50 15.97
C GLY A 163 -30.07 -13.29 15.00
N LYS A 164 -29.75 -14.56 15.31
CA LYS A 164 -28.97 -15.45 14.44
C LYS A 164 -29.65 -15.80 13.11
N THR A 165 -30.96 -15.56 12.97
CA THR A 165 -31.66 -15.76 11.69
C THR A 165 -31.31 -14.69 10.66
N ALA A 166 -30.85 -13.52 11.10
CA ALA A 166 -30.42 -12.44 10.23
C ALA A 166 -28.90 -12.43 10.15
N VAL A 167 -28.35 -12.86 9.01
CA VAL A 167 -26.92 -12.83 8.76
C VAL A 167 -26.54 -11.40 8.37
N ARG A 168 -25.67 -10.77 9.16
CA ARG A 168 -25.37 -9.33 9.07
C ARG A 168 -23.93 -9.04 8.65
N ALA A 169 -23.73 -7.89 8.00
CA ALA A 169 -22.41 -7.41 7.66
C ALA A 169 -21.58 -7.08 8.94
N PRO A 170 -20.35 -7.60 9.08
CA PRO A 170 -19.53 -7.40 10.28
C PRO A 170 -18.89 -6.00 10.35
N PHE A 171 -18.74 -5.32 9.21
CA PHE A 171 -18.15 -3.98 9.08
C PHE A 171 -18.70 -3.27 7.83
N ASP A 172 -18.44 -1.97 7.72
CA ASP A 172 -18.82 -1.16 6.55
C ASP A 172 -17.97 -1.53 5.33
N GLY A 173 -18.61 -1.78 4.19
CA GLY A 173 -17.91 -2.26 3.00
C GLY A 173 -18.83 -2.43 1.80
N VAL A 174 -18.42 -3.32 0.91
CA VAL A 174 -19.15 -3.71 -0.29
C VAL A 174 -19.45 -5.20 -0.21
N PHE A 175 -20.68 -5.59 -0.52
CA PHE A 175 -21.07 -6.98 -0.67
C PHE A 175 -20.62 -7.47 -2.04
N ASP A 176 -19.50 -8.20 -2.09
CA ASP A 176 -18.80 -8.59 -3.32
C ASP A 176 -19.57 -9.68 -4.08
N GLU A 177 -19.89 -10.77 -3.38
CA GLU A 177 -20.52 -11.95 -3.96
C GLU A 177 -21.57 -12.52 -3.02
N ARG A 178 -22.73 -12.89 -3.59
CA ARG A 178 -23.77 -13.63 -2.88
C ARG A 178 -23.56 -15.11 -3.13
N LEU A 179 -23.44 -15.88 -2.05
CA LEU A 179 -23.15 -17.32 -2.09
C LEU A 179 -24.37 -18.18 -1.71
N ALA A 180 -25.38 -17.59 -1.05
CA ALA A 180 -26.65 -18.24 -0.77
C ALA A 180 -27.79 -17.47 -1.46
N ASP A 181 -28.60 -18.18 -2.23
CA ASP A 181 -29.75 -17.63 -2.94
C ASP A 181 -31.07 -17.91 -2.21
N LEU A 182 -32.12 -17.24 -2.67
CA LEU A 182 -33.46 -17.37 -2.09
C LEU A 182 -34.00 -18.79 -2.29
N GLY A 183 -34.39 -19.45 -1.21
CA GLY A 183 -34.83 -20.85 -1.21
C GLY A 183 -33.73 -21.87 -0.86
N ASP A 184 -32.47 -21.45 -0.72
CA ASP A 184 -31.39 -22.36 -0.33
C ASP A 184 -31.50 -22.79 1.13
N LEU A 185 -31.22 -24.07 1.40
CA LEU A 185 -31.08 -24.58 2.76
C LEU A 185 -29.64 -24.38 3.23
N VAL A 186 -29.45 -23.57 4.27
CA VAL A 186 -28.14 -23.32 4.87
C VAL A 186 -28.05 -23.92 6.27
N LYS A 187 -26.84 -24.33 6.64
CA LYS A 187 -26.46 -24.83 7.97
C LYS A 187 -25.50 -23.84 8.66
N PRO A 188 -25.34 -23.94 9.99
CA PRO A 188 -24.33 -23.15 10.69
C PRO A 188 -22.94 -23.39 10.08
N GLY A 189 -22.28 -22.30 9.69
CA GLY A 189 -20.97 -22.33 9.01
C GLY A 189 -21.04 -22.24 7.48
N ASP A 190 -22.21 -22.40 6.87
CA ASP A 190 -22.36 -22.22 5.42
C ASP A 190 -22.26 -20.73 5.05
N PRO A 191 -21.66 -20.39 3.90
CA PRO A 191 -21.46 -19.00 3.50
C PRO A 191 -22.75 -18.38 2.94
N CYS A 192 -23.15 -17.22 3.47
CA CYS A 192 -24.22 -16.40 2.89
C CYS A 192 -23.66 -15.48 1.79
N GLY A 193 -22.46 -14.95 1.99
CA GLY A 193 -21.78 -14.16 0.99
C GLY A 193 -20.51 -13.50 1.49
N LEU A 194 -19.96 -12.61 0.68
CA LEU A 194 -18.62 -12.06 0.85
C LEU A 194 -18.67 -10.55 1.01
N VAL A 195 -18.09 -10.03 2.11
CA VAL A 195 -18.00 -8.59 2.35
C VAL A 195 -16.53 -8.16 2.30
N ILE A 196 -16.28 -7.10 1.53
CA ILE A 196 -14.95 -6.51 1.35
C ILE A 196 -14.95 -5.08 1.86
N LYS A 197 -13.95 -4.73 2.67
CA LYS A 197 -13.76 -3.36 3.16
C LYS A 197 -13.13 -2.50 2.07
N ARG A 198 -13.80 -1.42 1.69
CA ARG A 198 -13.37 -0.52 0.61
C ARG A 198 -12.37 0.55 1.06
N ASP A 199 -12.34 0.89 2.34
CA ASP A 199 -11.50 1.97 2.86
C ASP A 199 -10.89 1.55 4.21
N PRO A 200 -9.55 1.48 4.34
CA PRO A 200 -8.53 1.78 3.33
C PRO A 200 -8.30 0.63 2.32
N PHE A 201 -7.89 0.96 1.10
CA PHE A 201 -7.24 0.00 0.20
C PHE A 201 -5.74 -0.05 0.48
N LEU A 202 -5.19 -1.25 0.48
CA LEU A 202 -3.75 -1.48 0.67
C LEU A 202 -3.08 -1.66 -0.69
N VAL A 203 -1.89 -1.09 -0.86
CA VAL A 203 -1.02 -1.40 -2.00
C VAL A 203 0.05 -2.35 -1.48
N LYS A 204 -0.01 -3.63 -1.89
CA LYS A 204 0.97 -4.65 -1.51
C LYS A 204 1.92 -4.90 -2.67
N GLY A 205 3.21 -4.77 -2.42
CA GLY A 205 4.26 -5.03 -3.40
C GLY A 205 5.42 -5.78 -2.77
N ALA A 206 6.16 -6.51 -3.60
CA ALA A 206 7.35 -7.23 -3.16
C ALA A 206 8.58 -6.37 -3.37
N ILE A 207 9.39 -6.20 -2.32
CA ILE A 207 10.66 -5.49 -2.40
C ILE A 207 11.81 -6.49 -2.57
N ALA A 208 12.81 -6.13 -3.38
CA ALA A 208 14.01 -6.95 -3.49
C ALA A 208 14.81 -6.90 -2.18
N GLU A 209 15.43 -8.02 -1.80
CA GLU A 209 16.21 -8.13 -0.56
C GLU A 209 17.31 -7.07 -0.45
N LYS A 210 18.02 -6.79 -1.54
CA LYS A 210 19.04 -5.72 -1.60
C LYS A 210 18.51 -4.32 -1.26
N ASP A 211 17.20 -4.10 -1.42
CA ASP A 211 16.56 -2.80 -1.27
C ASP A 211 15.81 -2.68 0.07
N VAL A 212 15.57 -3.79 0.79
CA VAL A 212 14.78 -3.83 2.04
C VAL A 212 15.40 -3.00 3.16
N ALA A 213 16.74 -3.00 3.26
CA ALA A 213 17.47 -2.26 4.30
C ALA A 213 17.37 -0.73 4.14
N ARG A 214 16.91 -0.24 2.97
CA ARG A 214 16.80 1.18 2.64
C ARG A 214 15.39 1.74 2.89
N ILE A 215 14.43 0.92 3.31
CA ILE A 215 13.04 1.35 3.59
C ILE A 215 12.71 1.10 5.06
N ARG A 216 11.97 2.03 5.66
CA ARG A 216 11.51 1.96 7.05
C ARG A 216 9.99 2.23 7.14
N PRO A 217 9.31 1.70 8.16
CA PRO A 217 7.93 2.10 8.45
C PRO A 217 7.83 3.62 8.62
N GLY A 218 6.89 4.26 7.92
CA GLY A 218 6.69 5.72 7.94
C GLY A 218 7.31 6.48 6.76
N ASP A 219 8.08 5.79 5.90
CA ASP A 219 8.59 6.40 4.67
C ASP A 219 7.44 6.84 3.75
N LYS A 220 7.61 8.02 3.13
CA LYS A 220 6.62 8.54 2.18
C LYS A 220 6.71 7.77 0.87
N GLY A 221 5.59 7.23 0.41
CA GLY A 221 5.46 6.57 -0.88
C GLY A 221 4.31 7.18 -1.68
N VAL A 222 4.38 7.02 -3.01
CA VAL A 222 3.29 7.37 -3.93
C VAL A 222 2.99 6.13 -4.76
N ALA A 223 1.70 5.75 -4.78
CA ALA A 223 1.20 4.74 -5.70
C ALA A 223 0.61 5.45 -6.93
N ARG A 224 0.90 4.94 -8.12
CA ARG A 224 0.41 5.43 -9.40
C ARG A 224 -0.01 4.27 -10.29
#